data_AF-A0A4R5KTL4-F1
#
_entry.id   AF-A0A4R5KTL4-F1
#
_cell.length_a   1.000
_cell.length_b   1.000
_cell.length_c   1.000
_cell.angle_alpha   90.00
_cell.angle_beta   90.00
_cell.angle_gamma   90.00
#
_symmetry.space_group_name_H-M   'P 1'
#
loop_
_entity.id
_entity.type
_entity.pdbx_description
1 polymer ?
#
loop_
_entity_poly.entity_id
_entity_poly.type
_entity_poly.pdbx_seq_one_letter_code
_entity_poly.pdbx_strand_id
1 'polypeptide(L)' 'MIILFILMIIVMGSFFSGALVAFFQKKPMLGVLLLVLGLITAFLFYYSIYAGWVTLPESRG' A
#
# COMPACT_ATOMS: atom_id res chain seq x y z
N MET A 1 1.76 16.59 -5.91
CA MET A 1 2.27 15.19 -5.95
C MET A 1 2.36 14.52 -4.60
N ILE A 2 2.68 15.25 -3.51
CA ILE A 2 2.76 14.69 -2.15
C ILE A 2 1.44 14.04 -1.67
N ILE A 3 0.29 14.57 -2.09
CA ILE A 3 -1.02 14.01 -1.77
C ILE A 3 -1.20 12.61 -2.38
N LEU A 4 -0.73 12.40 -3.62
CA LEU A 4 -0.78 11.08 -4.28
C LEU A 4 0.13 10.07 -3.56
N PHE A 5 1.32 10.52 -3.15
CA PHE A 5 2.24 9.71 -2.34
C PHE A 5 1.58 9.26 -1.03
N ILE A 6 0.98 10.20 -0.29
CA ILE A 6 0.28 9.92 0.97
C ILE A 6 -0.91 8.97 0.73
N LEU A 7 -1.71 9.22 -0.30
CA LEU A 7 -2.85 8.37 -0.64
C LEU A 7 -2.42 6.93 -0.93
N MET A 8 -1.35 6.74 -1.72
CA MET A 8 -0.84 5.40 -2.01
C MET A 8 -0.33 4.68 -0.75
N ILE A 9 0.34 5.39 0.16
CA ILE A 9 0.77 4.83 1.44
C ILE A 9 -0.43 4.42 2.30
N ILE A 10 -1.47 5.27 2.38
CA ILE A 10 -2.68 4.97 3.15
C ILE A 10 -3.38 3.73 2.58
N VAL A 11 -3.51 3.65 1.25
CA VAL A 11 -4.15 2.50 0.59
C VAL A 11 -3.36 1.22 0.84
N MET A 12 -2.04 1.25 0.63
CA MET A 12 -1.16 0.10 0.87
C MET A 12 -1.22 -0.34 2.34
N GLY A 13 -1.07 0.61 3.27
CA GLY A 13 -1.15 0.35 4.71
C GLY A 13 -2.51 -0.23 5.13
N SER A 14 -3.60 0.27 4.57
CA SER A 14 -4.96 -0.22 4.84
C SER A 14 -5.14 -1.68 4.42
N PHE A 15 -4.60 -2.08 3.27
CA PHE A 15 -4.65 -3.47 2.83
C PHE A 15 -3.84 -4.40 3.74
N PHE A 16 -2.62 -4.00 4.12
CA PHE A 16 -1.79 -4.80 5.04
C PHE A 16 -2.40 -4.91 6.45
N SER A 17 -2.86 -3.80 7.03
CA SER A 17 -3.54 -3.81 8.32
C SER A 17 -4.84 -4.62 8.26
N GLY A 18 -5.62 -4.46 7.20
CA GLY A 18 -6.84 -5.23 6.98
C GLY A 18 -6.58 -6.73 6.86
N ALA A 19 -5.52 -7.13 6.15
CA ALA A 19 -5.11 -8.54 6.04
C ALA A 19 -4.79 -9.12 7.42
N LEU A 20 -4.01 -8.38 8.22
CA LEU A 20 -3.61 -8.79 9.58
C LEU A 20 -4.83 -8.96 10.50
N VAL A 21 -5.75 -8.00 10.48
CA VAL A 21 -7.02 -8.08 11.21
C VAL A 21 -7.87 -9.26 10.74
N ALA A 22 -7.97 -9.51 9.44
CA ALA A 22 -8.74 -10.63 8.90
C ALA A 22 -8.17 -12.00 9.33
N PHE A 23 -6.85 -12.12 9.43
CA PHE A 23 -6.21 -13.32 9.99
C PHE A 23 -6.56 -13.51 11.47
N PHE A 24 -6.53 -12.45 12.28
CA PHE A 24 -6.96 -12.52 13.69
C PHE A 24 -8.45 -12.83 13.86
N GLN A 25 -9.28 -12.41 12.92
CA GLN A 25 -10.70 -12.76 12.87
C GLN A 25 -10.97 -14.18 12.35
N LYS A 26 -9.94 -15.00 12.13
CA LYS A 26 -10.04 -16.35 11.55
C LYS A 26 -10.75 -16.37 10.18
N LYS A 27 -10.59 -15.30 9.38
CA LYS A 27 -11.09 -15.19 8.00
C LYS A 27 -9.93 -15.28 7.01
N PRO A 28 -9.31 -16.47 6.83
CA PRO A 28 -8.05 -16.60 6.10
C PRO A 28 -8.19 -16.26 4.61
N MET A 29 -9.30 -16.60 3.95
CA MET A 29 -9.52 -16.21 2.55
C MET A 29 -9.52 -14.70 2.35
N LEU A 30 -10.22 -13.96 3.23
CA LEU A 30 -10.24 -12.50 3.18
C LEU A 30 -8.86 -11.93 3.50
N GLY A 31 -8.15 -12.51 4.46
CA GLY A 31 -6.77 -12.13 4.79
C GLY A 31 -5.82 -12.30 3.60
N VAL A 32 -5.88 -13.45 2.91
CA VAL A 32 -5.08 -13.70 1.71
C VAL A 32 -5.44 -12.73 0.59
N LEU A 33 -6.73 -12.48 0.35
CA LEU A 33 -7.17 -11.50 -0.66
C LEU A 33 -6.59 -10.10 -0.38
N LEU A 34 -6.74 -9.62 0.86
CA LEU A 34 -6.22 -8.32 1.27
C LEU A 34 -4.69 -8.26 1.21
N LEU A 35 -4.00 -9.36 1.53
CA LEU A 35 -2.54 -9.47 1.40
C LEU A 35 -2.10 -9.35 -0.06
N VAL A 36 -2.77 -10.07 -0.98
CA VAL A 36 -2.48 -10.00 -2.42
C VAL A 36 -2.73 -8.59 -2.96
N LEU A 37 -3.84 -7.95 -2.56
CA LEU A 37 -4.10 -6.55 -2.91
C LEU A 37 -3.05 -5.60 -2.32
N GLY A 38 -2.59 -5.85 -1.10
CA GLY A 38 -1.48 -5.12 -0.47
C GLY A 38 -0.19 -5.24 -1.27
N LEU A 39 0.15 -6.44 -1.75
CA LEU A 39 1.32 -6.67 -2.59
C LEU A 39 1.21 -5.98 -3.96
N ILE A 40 0.04 -6.05 -4.60
CA ILE A 40 -0.21 -5.36 -5.89
C ILE A 40 -0.08 -3.85 -5.71
N THR A 41 -0.68 -3.29 -4.66
CA THR A 41 -0.59 -1.85 -4.39
C THR A 41 0.83 -1.41 -4.02
N ALA A 42 1.60 -2.22 -3.30
CA ALA A 42 3.02 -1.98 -3.07
C ALA A 42 3.81 -1.96 -4.38
N PHE A 43 3.59 -2.95 -5.26
CA PHE A 43 4.23 -2.97 -6.58
C PHE A 43 3.89 -1.73 -7.40
N LEU A 44 2.61 -1.36 -7.47
CA LEU A 44 2.16 -0.17 -8.20
C LEU A 44 2.74 1.12 -7.62
N PHE A 45 2.89 1.22 -6.30
CA PHE A 45 3.52 2.36 -5.65
C PHE A 45 4.99 2.50 -6.08
N TYR A 46 5.79 1.45 -5.99
CA TYR A 46 7.18 1.48 -6.45
C TYR A 46 7.29 1.73 -7.96
N TYR A 47 6.41 1.13 -8.76
CA TYR A 47 6.34 1.39 -10.20
C TYR A 47 6.02 2.85 -10.52
N SER A 48 5.09 3.48 -9.78
CA SER A 48 4.75 4.88 -9.96
C SER A 48 5.89 5.84 -9.62
N ILE A 49 6.74 5.47 -8.67
CA ILE A 49 7.98 6.20 -8.36
C ILE A 49 8.97 6.03 -9.52
N TYR A 50 9.18 4.80 -9.99
CA TYR A 50 10.06 4.51 -11.12
C TYR A 50 9.65 5.24 -12.41
N ALA A 51 8.35 5.29 -12.71
CA ALA A 51 7.80 5.98 -13.87
C ALA A 51 7.78 7.52 -13.74
N GLY A 52 8.19 8.07 -12.59
CA GLY A 52 8.17 9.51 -12.32
C GLY A 52 6.77 10.10 -12.10
N TRP A 53 5.75 9.27 -11.88
CA TRP A 53 4.38 9.72 -11.59
C TRP A 53 4.21 10.19 -10.15
N VAL A 54 5.02 9.66 -9.22
CA VAL A 54 5.03 10.03 -7.82
C VAL A 54 6.43 10.45 -7.43
N THR A 55 6.58 11.70 -7.00
CA THR A 55 7.83 12.21 -6.46
C THR A 55 7.92 11.95 -4.96
N LEU A 56 9.08 11.49 -4.52
CA LEU A 56 9.42 11.42 -3.10
C LEU A 56 9.46 12.85 -2.53
N PRO A 57 8.97 13.08 -1.30
CA PRO A 57 9.13 14.36 -0.65
C PRO A 57 10.64 14.65 -0.46
N GLU A 58 11.11 15.79 -0.95
CA GLU A 58 12.49 16.22 -0.70
C GLU A 58 12.71 16.35 0.80
N SER A 59 13.65 15.57 1.33
CA SER A 59 14.15 15.76 2.69
C SER A 59 15.01 17.02 2.67
N ARG A 60 14.42 18.16 3.05
CA ARG A 60 15.19 19.34 3.43
C ARG A 60 15.80 19.06 4.80
N GLY A 61 16.95 18.40 4.77
CA GLY A 61 17.89 18.33 5.91
C GLY A 61 18.58 19.67 6.12
#